data_AF-A0A8T4ZIY9-F1
#
_entry.id   AF-A0A8T4ZIY9-F1
#
_cell.length_a   1.000
_cell.length_b   1.000
_cell.length_c   1.000
_cell.angle_alpha   90.00
_cell.angle_beta   90.00
_cell.angle_gamma   90.00
#
_symmetry.space_group_name_H-M   'P 1'
#
loop_
_entity.id
_entity.type
_entity.pdbx_description
1 polymer ?
#
loop_
_entity_poly.entity_id
_entity_poly.type
_entity_poly.pdbx_seq_one_letter_code
_entity_poly.pdbx_strand_id
1 'polypeptide(L)' 'MSKKDLKLKVDEFSSALGTLKGLQIEIGRIYEEEWEEPIGPTPFPSVGTFRDWDRKLLNRYKPFYMPFCDL' A
#
# COMPACT_ATOMS: atom_id res chain seq x y z
N MET A 1 12.59 -1.05 -6.14
CA MET A 1 13.84 -0.74 -6.90
C MET A 1 14.47 0.54 -6.34
N SER A 2 15.79 0.63 -6.14
CA SER A 2 16.42 1.85 -5.60
C SER A 2 16.46 2.96 -6.67
N LYS A 3 15.76 4.06 -6.45
CA LYS A 3 15.71 5.21 -7.38
C LYS A 3 16.45 6.40 -6.78
N LYS A 4 17.76 6.42 -7.03
CA LYS A 4 18.69 7.58 -7.00
C LYS A 4 19.00 8.20 -5.63
N ASP A 5 20.18 8.83 -5.57
CA ASP A 5 20.66 9.64 -4.45
C ASP A 5 20.19 11.09 -4.63
N LEU A 6 19.66 11.72 -3.58
CA LEU A 6 19.17 13.12 -3.60
C LEU A 6 20.19 14.02 -2.88
N LYS A 7 20.81 14.95 -3.62
CA LYS A 7 21.70 15.97 -3.07
C LYS A 7 21.07 17.35 -3.20
N LEU A 8 20.78 17.99 -2.07
CA LEU A 8 20.27 19.34 -1.98
C LEU A 8 21.33 20.24 -1.36
N LYS A 9 21.66 21.34 -2.03
CA LYS A 9 22.55 22.39 -1.52
C LYS A 9 21.77 23.68 -1.39
N VAL A 10 21.84 24.30 -0.21
CA VAL A 10 21.21 25.59 0.09
C VAL A 10 22.32 26.53 0.54
N ASP A 11 22.58 27.56 -0.26
CA ASP A 11 23.72 28.45 -0.05
C ASP A 11 23.51 29.42 1.13
N GLU A 12 22.27 29.88 1.34
CA GLU A 12 21.96 30.81 2.42
C GLU A 12 20.49 30.67 2.87
N PHE A 13 20.28 30.34 4.15
CA PHE A 13 18.96 30.25 4.79
C PHE A 13 18.92 31.22 5.97
N SER A 14 18.04 32.21 5.90
CA SER A 14 17.85 33.20 6.97
C SER A 14 16.57 32.87 7.74
N SER A 15 16.72 32.53 9.02
CA SER A 15 15.60 32.31 9.95
C SER A 15 15.62 33.33 11.08
N ALA A 16 14.52 33.45 11.82
CA ALA A 16 14.44 34.34 12.99
C ALA A 16 15.48 34.03 14.09
N LEU A 17 16.13 32.86 14.04
CA LEU A 17 17.18 32.43 14.98
C LEU A 17 18.62 32.65 14.45
N GLY A 18 18.80 33.11 13.21
CA GLY A 18 20.10 33.38 12.60
C GLY A 18 20.21 32.97 11.13
N THR A 19 21.35 33.31 10.52
CA THR A 19 21.71 32.99 9.13
C THR A 19 22.58 31.72 9.06
N LEU A 20 22.08 30.71 8.36
CA LEU A 20 22.78 29.46 8.09
C LEU A 20 23.31 29.49 6.66
N LYS A 21 24.63 29.43 6.49
CA LYS A 21 25.30 29.44 5.17
C LYS A 21 25.84 28.05 4.83
N GLY A 22 25.63 27.62 3.59
CA GLY A 22 26.22 26.40 3.04
C GLY A 22 25.65 25.09 3.60
N LEU A 23 24.32 24.98 3.73
CA LEU A 23 23.67 23.75 4.16
C LEU A 23 23.64 22.73 3.00
N GLN A 24 24.20 21.54 3.21
CA GLN A 24 24.17 20.43 2.25
C GLN A 24 23.46 19.23 2.86
N ILE A 25 22.40 18.75 2.20
CA ILE A 25 21.62 17.58 2.59
C ILE A 25 21.85 16.51 1.52
N GLU A 26 22.45 15.39 1.92
CA GLU A 26 22.61 14.22 1.07
C GLU A 26 21.76 13.08 1.61
N ILE A 27 20.74 12.70 0.85
CA ILE A 27 19.93 11.52 1.10
C ILE A 27 20.45 10.46 0.14
N GLY A 28 20.94 9.36 0.68
CA GLY A 28 21.49 8.25 -0.08
C GLY A 28 20.40 7.49 -0.85
N ARG A 29 20.51 6.15 -0.88
CA ARG A 29 19.57 5.31 -1.64
C ARG A 29 18.14 5.48 -1.16
N ILE A 30 17.30 6.04 -2.01
CA ILE A 30 15.85 6.06 -1.82
C ILE A 30 15.30 4.72 -2.32
N TYR A 31 14.60 4.01 -1.45
CA TYR A 31 13.91 2.77 -1.77
C TYR A 31 12.43 3.08 -1.96
N GLU A 32 11.98 3.05 -3.21
CA GLU A 32 10.55 2.90 -3.50
C GLU A 32 10.26 1.39 -3.49
N GLU A 33 9.49 0.96 -2.50
CA GLU A 33 8.74 -0.30 -2.55
C GLU A 33 7.55 -0.10 -3.51
N GLU A 34 7.86 0.06 -4.80
CA GLU A 34 6.88 -0.23 -5.86
C GLU A 34 6.63 -1.73 -5.79
N TRP A 35 5.51 -2.13 -5.18
CA TRP A 35 4.98 -3.48 -5.32
C TRP A 35 4.84 -3.78 -6.82
N GLU A 36 5.54 -4.80 -7.32
CA GLU A 36 5.55 -5.13 -8.75
C GLU A 36 4.19 -5.62 -9.23
N GLU A 37 3.41 -6.22 -8.33
CA GLU A 37 2.05 -6.66 -8.65
C GLU A 37 1.08 -5.48 -8.60
N PRO A 38 0.26 -5.31 -9.66
CA PRO A 38 -0.77 -4.29 -9.65
C PRO A 38 -1.78 -4.59 -8.55
N ILE A 39 -2.35 -3.53 -7.99
CA ILE A 39 -3.45 -3.65 -7.04
C ILE A 39 -4.57 -4.48 -7.69
N GLY A 40 -5.00 -5.53 -6.97
CA GLY A 40 -6.07 -6.40 -7.42
C GLY A 40 -7.38 -5.62 -7.66
N PRO A 41 -8.36 -6.24 -8.35
CA PRO A 41 -9.58 -5.54 -8.78
C PRO A 41 -10.46 -5.02 -7.63
N THR A 42 -10.27 -5.55 -6.42
CA THR A 42 -11.06 -5.23 -5.23
C THR A 42 -10.17 -4.88 -4.04
N PRO A 43 -9.55 -3.68 -4.01
CA PRO A 43 -8.82 -3.20 -2.83
C PRO A 43 -9.80 -2.89 -1.71
N PHE A 44 -9.45 -3.25 -0.47
CA PHE A 44 -10.27 -3.03 0.74
C PHE A 44 -11.74 -3.47 0.62
N PRO A 45 -11.99 -4.78 0.38
CA PRO A 45 -13.34 -5.28 0.17
C PRO A 45 -14.20 -5.18 1.44
N SER A 46 -15.47 -4.83 1.26
CA SER A 46 -16.53 -5.06 2.25
C SER A 46 -17.05 -6.51 2.19
N VAL A 47 -17.87 -6.92 3.17
CA VAL A 47 -18.42 -8.29 3.28
C VAL A 47 -19.14 -8.77 2.01
N GLY A 48 -19.71 -7.87 1.20
CA GLY A 48 -20.44 -8.21 -0.03
C GLY A 48 -19.60 -8.30 -1.30
N THR A 49 -18.34 -7.88 -1.27
CA THR A 49 -17.54 -7.59 -2.47
C THR A 49 -17.32 -8.80 -3.37
N PHE A 50 -17.29 -10.01 -2.79
CA PHE A 50 -17.05 -11.26 -3.53
C PHE A 50 -18.30 -12.10 -3.75
N ARG A 51 -19.51 -11.53 -3.58
CA ARG A 51 -20.77 -12.29 -3.64
C ARG A 51 -20.97 -13.04 -4.96
N ASP A 52 -20.51 -12.48 -6.07
CA ASP A 52 -20.59 -13.13 -7.38
C ASP A 52 -19.67 -14.35 -7.47
N TRP A 53 -18.50 -14.29 -6.83
CA TRP A 53 -17.60 -15.42 -6.71
C TRP A 53 -18.17 -16.49 -5.79
N ASP A 54 -18.74 -16.09 -4.65
CA ASP A 54 -19.46 -16.99 -3.75
C ASP A 54 -20.56 -17.75 -4.50
N ARG A 55 -21.38 -17.05 -5.30
CA ARG A 55 -22.43 -17.67 -6.12
C ARG A 55 -21.87 -18.67 -7.13
N LYS A 56 -20.73 -18.38 -7.77
CA LYS A 56 -20.07 -19.33 -8.69
C LYS A 56 -19.62 -20.59 -7.96
N LEU A 57 -19.06 -20.45 -6.75
CA LEU A 57 -18.68 -21.59 -5.91
C LEU A 57 -19.89 -22.41 -5.47
N LEU A 58 -20.95 -21.76 -4.98
CA LEU A 58 -22.20 -22.41 -4.53
C LEU A 58 -22.99 -23.07 -5.68
N ASN A 59 -22.77 -22.61 -6.91
CA ASN A 59 -23.31 -23.26 -8.10
C ASN A 59 -22.60 -24.58 -8.41
N ARG A 60 -21.27 -24.62 -8.25
CA ARG A 60 -20.45 -25.82 -8.48
C ARG A 60 -20.54 -26.81 -7.30
N TYR A 61 -20.50 -26.29 -6.08
CA TYR A 61 -20.50 -27.05 -4.84
C TYR A 61 -21.76 -26.70 -4.06
N LYS A 62 -22.78 -27.55 -4.18
CA LYS A 62 -24.06 -27.31 -3.51
C LYS A 62 -23.86 -27.42 -2.00
N PRO A 63 -24.30 -26.40 -1.22
CA PRO A 63 -24.31 -26.51 0.22
C PRO A 63 -25.13 -27.72 0.64
N PHE A 64 -24.54 -28.54 1.48
CA PHE A 64 -25.24 -29.61 2.15
C PHE A 64 -25.50 -29.15 3.59
N TYR A 65 -26.76 -28.86 3.88
CA TYR A 65 -27.17 -28.52 5.23
C TYR A 65 -27.49 -29.81 5.99
N MET A 66 -26.68 -30.14 6.97
CA MET A 66 -26.92 -31.23 7.92
C MET A 66 -26.98 -30.61 9.32
N PRO A 67 -28.18 -30.40 9.88
CA PRO A 67 -28.31 -29.88 11.24
C PRO A 67 -27.63 -30.86 12.21
N PHE A 68 -26.86 -30.30 13.15
CA PHE A 68 -26.14 -31.10 14.14
C PHE A 68 -27.09 -31.67 15.22
N CYS A 69 -28.25 -31.05 15.41
CA CYS A 69 -29.28 -31.49 16.35
C CYS A 69 -30.67 -31.04 15.87
N ASP A 70 -31.64 -31.95 15.88
CA ASP A 70 -33.07 -31.67 15.62
C ASP A 70 -33.86 -31.38 16.92
N LEU A 71 -33.14 -31.24 18.05
CA LEU A 71 -33.68 -31.11 19.42
C LEU A 71 -34.35 -29.77 19.70
#